data_AF-A0A8H9TID4-F1
#
_entry.id   AF-A0A8H9TID4-F1
#
_cell.length_a   1.000
_cell.length_b   1.000
_cell.length_c   1.000
_cell.angle_alpha   90.00
_cell.angle_beta   90.00
_cell.angle_gamma   90.00
#
_symmetry.space_group_name_H-M   'P 1'
#
loop_
_entity.id
_entity.type
_entity.pdbx_description
1 polymer ?
#
loop_
_entity_poly.entity_id
_entity_poly.type
_entity_poly.pdbx_seq_one_letter_code
_entity_poly.pdbx_strand_id
1 'polypeptide(L)'
;MSSISTVSVIAIVGYLLRTWIATRLRWSVKHEYDMKMLEVENQKEIRLKGEVVAELLAEWIRKNGNLDYHQLNKLTFQAFLWLPKELAEDLSNCLARKQGAKDVRKILIDIRTHLHGSSDGLQAKDVIVFDEPEMLGNGIKTSLVFSEAQTKPKPYK
;
A
#
# COMPACT_ATOMS: atom_id res chain seq x y z
N MET A 1 55.68 48.20 -18.79
CA MET A 1 54.25 48.17 -18.40
C MET A 1 53.53 46.87 -18.80
N SER A 2 54.22 45.85 -19.31
CA SER A 2 53.63 44.58 -19.77
C SER A 2 53.23 43.62 -18.63
N SER A 3 53.97 43.61 -17.51
CA SER A 3 53.77 42.63 -16.43
C SER A 3 52.51 42.85 -15.58
N ILE A 4 52.02 44.09 -15.48
CA ILE A 4 50.80 44.39 -14.71
C ILE A 4 49.56 43.89 -15.46
N SER A 5 49.57 43.98 -16.80
CA SER A 5 48.48 43.52 -17.65
C SER A 5 48.32 41.99 -17.61
N THR A 6 49.41 41.23 -17.62
CA THR A 6 49.35 39.77 -17.58
C THR A 6 48.83 39.24 -16.24
N VAL A 7 49.21 39.87 -15.12
CA VAL A 7 48.72 39.49 -13.77
C VAL A 7 47.21 39.71 -13.64
N SER A 8 46.68 40.83 -14.16
CA SER A 8 45.24 41.10 -14.14
C SER A 8 44.44 40.09 -14.98
N VAL A 9 44.94 39.71 -16.17
CA VAL A 9 44.30 38.69 -17.01
C VAL A 9 44.28 37.33 -16.31
N ILE A 10 45.39 36.93 -15.67
CA ILE A 10 45.46 35.66 -14.93
C ILE A 10 44.47 35.66 -13.75
N ALA A 11 44.32 36.78 -13.03
CA ALA A 11 43.37 36.89 -11.94
C ALA A 11 41.91 36.74 -12.41
N ILE A 12 41.56 37.35 -13.54
CA ILE A 12 40.22 37.24 -14.15
C ILE A 12 39.96 35.79 -14.59
N VAL A 13 40.91 35.17 -15.28
CA VAL A 13 40.79 33.77 -15.72
C VAL A 13 40.64 32.84 -14.52
N GLY A 14 41.45 33.02 -13.48
CA GLY A 14 41.35 32.24 -12.24
C GLY A 14 40.01 32.41 -11.54
N TYR A 15 39.47 33.62 -11.50
CA TYR A 15 38.13 33.90 -10.95
C TYR A 15 37.02 33.23 -11.76
N LEU A 16 37.08 33.31 -13.09
CA LEU A 16 36.10 32.68 -13.99
C LEU A 16 36.16 31.15 -13.87
N LEU A 17 37.35 30.55 -13.84
CA LEU A 17 37.52 29.11 -13.65
C LEU A 17 36.97 28.67 -12.29
N ARG A 18 37.30 29.39 -11.20
CA ARG A 18 36.76 29.09 -9.87
C ARG A 18 35.23 29.13 -9.86
N THR A 19 34.65 30.16 -10.48
CA THR A 19 33.20 30.32 -10.56
C THR A 19 32.57 29.23 -11.41
N TRP A 20 33.17 28.88 -12.55
CA TRP A 20 32.71 27.81 -13.43
C TRP A 20 32.74 26.44 -12.74
N ILE A 21 33.86 26.09 -12.09
CA ILE A 21 34.01 24.84 -11.32
C ILE A 21 33.02 24.77 -10.16
N ALA A 22 32.92 25.84 -9.36
CA ALA A 22 31.97 25.88 -8.24
C ALA A 22 30.53 25.74 -8.72
N THR A 23 30.18 26.38 -9.84
CA THR A 23 28.84 26.28 -10.44
C THR A 23 28.59 24.87 -10.95
N ARG A 24 29.52 24.29 -11.70
CA ARG A 24 29.38 22.92 -12.24
C ARG A 24 29.24 21.86 -11.13
N LEU A 25 30.02 21.99 -10.05
CA LEU A 25 29.92 21.10 -8.90
C LEU A 25 28.57 21.23 -8.20
N ARG A 26 28.10 22.47 -7.96
CA ARG A 26 26.77 22.72 -7.39
C ARG A 26 25.66 22.14 -8.26
N TRP A 27 25.75 22.26 -9.58
CA TRP A 27 24.79 21.66 -10.51
C TRP A 27 24.79 20.13 -10.42
N SER A 28 25.96 19.50 -10.34
CA SER A 28 26.07 18.04 -10.19
C SER A 28 25.43 17.56 -8.88
N VAL A 29 25.75 18.22 -7.76
CA VAL A 29 25.20 17.87 -6.45
C VAL A 29 23.70 18.12 -6.39
N LYS A 30 23.24 19.24 -6.94
CA LYS A 30 21.82 19.56 -7.01
C LYS A 30 21.06 18.53 -7.83
N HIS A 31 21.58 18.13 -8.99
CA HIS A 31 20.94 17.11 -9.81
C HIS A 31 20.81 15.78 -9.08
N GLU A 32 21.86 15.33 -8.38
CA GLU A 32 21.78 14.11 -7.57
C GLU A 32 20.74 14.23 -6.44
N TYR A 33 20.67 15.40 -5.80
CA TYR A 33 19.65 15.68 -4.79
C TYR A 33 18.22 15.65 -5.35
N ASP A 34 18.00 16.32 -6.48
CA ASP A 34 16.70 16.39 -7.15
C ASP A 34 16.26 14.96 -7.56
N MET A 35 17.18 14.13 -8.07
CA MET A 35 16.89 12.73 -8.39
C MET A 35 16.52 11.91 -7.15
N LYS A 36 17.25 12.07 -6.04
CA LYS A 36 16.92 11.40 -4.77
C LYS A 36 15.59 11.87 -4.19
N MET A 37 15.27 13.15 -4.35
CA MET A 37 13.99 13.73 -3.91
C MET A 37 12.83 13.10 -4.69
N LEU A 38 12.94 13.01 -6.02
CA LEU A 38 11.93 12.38 -6.87
C LEU A 38 11.72 10.91 -6.52
N GLU A 39 12.80 10.17 -6.21
CA GLU A 39 12.68 8.79 -5.75
C GLU A 39 11.90 8.69 -4.45
N VAL A 40 12.20 9.54 -3.45
CA VAL A 40 11.47 9.56 -2.17
C VAL A 40 9.99 9.92 -2.36
N GLU A 41 9.68 10.86 -3.24
CA GLU A 41 8.30 11.23 -3.57
C GLU A 41 7.56 10.08 -4.23
N ASN A 42 8.18 9.39 -5.19
CA ASN A 42 7.61 8.22 -5.84
C ASN A 42 7.36 7.08 -4.83
N GLN A 43 8.31 6.80 -3.95
CA GLN A 43 8.14 5.80 -2.88
C GLN A 43 6.99 6.16 -1.93
N LYS A 44 6.82 7.45 -1.62
CA LYS A 44 5.69 7.93 -0.80
C LYS A 44 4.36 7.73 -1.54
N GLU A 45 4.30 8.06 -2.82
CA GLU A 45 3.10 7.88 -3.64
C GLU A 45 2.71 6.40 -3.75
N ILE A 46 3.68 5.50 -3.96
CA ILE A 46 3.46 4.05 -3.97
C ILE A 46 2.84 3.57 -2.66
N ARG A 47 3.35 4.04 -1.51
CA ARG A 47 2.81 3.68 -0.19
C ARG A 47 1.37 4.16 -0.01
N LEU A 48 1.08 5.40 -0.38
CA LEU A 48 -0.26 5.98 -0.25
C LEU A 48 -1.27 5.28 -1.17
N LYS A 49 -0.89 5.00 -2.42
CA LYS A 49 -1.74 4.24 -3.36
C LYS A 49 -2.00 2.82 -2.85
N GLY A 50 -0.97 2.16 -2.31
CA GLY A 50 -1.08 0.84 -1.71
C GLY A 50 -1.99 0.82 -0.48
N GLU A 51 -1.90 1.84 0.39
CA GLU A 51 -2.76 2.02 1.56
C GLU A 51 -4.24 2.08 1.17
N VAL A 52 -4.60 2.91 0.19
CA VAL A 52 -5.99 3.06 -0.29
C VAL A 52 -6.57 1.73 -0.77
N VAL A 53 -5.81 0.95 -1.54
CA VAL A 53 -6.28 -0.35 -2.06
C VAL A 53 -6.39 -1.38 -0.93
N ALA A 54 -5.44 -1.40 0.00
CA ALA A 54 -5.48 -2.30 1.14
C ALA A 54 -6.69 -2.01 2.04
N GLU A 55 -6.95 -0.73 2.32
CA GLU A 55 -8.11 -0.28 3.10
C GLU A 55 -9.42 -0.65 2.39
N LEU A 56 -9.52 -0.43 1.08
CA LEU A 56 -10.70 -0.79 0.28
C LEU A 56 -11.01 -2.29 0.39
N LEU A 57 -10.00 -3.13 0.17
CA LEU A 57 -10.18 -4.59 0.19
C LEU A 57 -10.47 -5.10 1.61
N ALA A 58 -9.90 -4.50 2.64
CA ALA A 58 -10.18 -4.83 4.03
C ALA A 58 -11.63 -4.49 4.41
N GLU A 59 -12.09 -3.26 4.09
CA GLU A 59 -13.48 -2.84 4.31
C GLU A 59 -14.46 -3.70 3.52
N TRP A 60 -14.11 -4.11 2.31
CA TRP A 60 -14.97 -4.94 1.46
C TRP A 60 -15.13 -6.39 1.96
N ILE A 61 -14.07 -6.99 2.52
CA ILE A 61 -14.11 -8.38 3.03
C ILE A 61 -14.82 -8.46 4.38
N ARG A 62 -14.95 -7.35 5.12
CA ARG A 62 -15.59 -7.30 6.44
C ARG A 62 -16.98 -7.94 6.42
N LYS A 63 -17.20 -8.96 7.25
CA LYS A 63 -18.46 -9.73 7.30
C LYS A 63 -19.40 -9.22 8.41
N ASN A 64 -18.86 -8.79 9.55
CA ASN A 64 -19.63 -8.59 10.79
C ASN A 64 -19.77 -7.11 11.22
N GLY A 65 -19.66 -6.15 10.31
CA GLY A 65 -19.78 -4.72 10.61
C GLY A 65 -20.85 -4.02 9.76
N ASN A 66 -21.30 -2.84 10.21
CA ASN A 66 -22.05 -1.93 9.34
C ASN A 66 -21.11 -1.48 8.21
N LEU A 67 -21.41 -1.84 6.97
CA LEU A 67 -20.59 -1.49 5.81
C LEU A 67 -20.79 0.00 5.51
N ASP A 68 -19.74 0.79 5.62
CA ASP A 68 -19.79 2.21 5.25
C ASP A 68 -19.64 2.35 3.72
N TYR A 69 -20.77 2.37 3.03
CA TYR A 69 -20.81 2.56 1.57
C TYR A 69 -20.19 3.88 1.11
N HIS A 70 -20.22 4.93 1.94
CA HIS A 70 -19.59 6.20 1.58
C HIS A 70 -18.07 6.05 1.57
N GLN A 71 -17.51 5.40 2.59
CA GLN A 71 -16.08 5.09 2.65
C GLN A 71 -15.67 4.16 1.49
N LEU A 72 -16.45 3.10 1.22
CA LEU A 72 -16.18 2.18 0.13
C LEU A 72 -16.15 2.90 -1.24
N ASN A 73 -17.13 3.77 -1.50
CA ASN A 73 -17.19 4.56 -2.73
C ASN A 73 -16.02 5.53 -2.84
N LYS A 74 -15.67 6.22 -1.74
CA LYS A 74 -14.51 7.11 -1.69
C LYS A 74 -13.22 6.39 -2.05
N LEU A 75 -12.94 5.26 -1.40
CA LEU A 75 -11.74 4.45 -1.64
C LEU A 75 -11.71 3.87 -3.06
N THR A 76 -12.87 3.41 -3.55
CA THR A 76 -13.04 2.94 -4.93
C THR A 76 -12.71 4.06 -5.91
N PHE A 77 -13.33 5.24 -5.79
CA PHE A 77 -13.06 6.35 -6.72
C PHE A 77 -11.59 6.80 -6.66
N GLN A 78 -11.00 6.84 -5.47
CA GLN A 78 -9.58 7.15 -5.33
C GLN A 78 -8.70 6.15 -6.08
N ALA A 79 -8.95 4.84 -5.93
CA ALA A 79 -8.19 3.82 -6.65
C ALA A 79 -8.34 3.97 -8.18
N PHE A 80 -9.58 4.12 -8.68
CA PHE A 80 -9.87 4.14 -10.11
C PHE A 80 -9.30 5.37 -10.86
N LEU A 81 -8.93 6.46 -10.16
CA LEU A 81 -8.34 7.64 -10.80
C LEU A 81 -6.90 7.39 -11.30
N TRP A 82 -6.13 6.56 -10.61
CA TRP A 82 -4.71 6.33 -10.93
C TRP A 82 -4.42 4.90 -11.39
N LEU A 83 -5.37 3.99 -11.22
CA LEU A 83 -5.21 2.59 -11.59
C LEU A 83 -5.38 2.43 -13.13
N PRO A 84 -4.53 1.65 -13.81
CA PRO A 84 -4.69 1.41 -15.24
C PRO A 84 -5.97 0.63 -15.51
N LYS A 85 -6.52 0.82 -16.71
CA LYS A 85 -7.81 0.26 -17.14
C LYS A 85 -7.95 -1.24 -16.83
N GLU A 86 -6.94 -2.03 -17.16
CA GLU A 86 -6.96 -3.49 -16.98
C GLU A 86 -7.14 -3.88 -15.50
N LEU A 87 -6.36 -3.27 -14.62
CA LEU A 87 -6.45 -3.52 -13.17
C LEU A 87 -7.73 -2.96 -12.57
N ALA A 88 -8.24 -1.84 -13.10
CA ALA A 88 -9.51 -1.26 -12.66
C ALA A 88 -10.70 -2.15 -13.02
N GLU A 89 -10.70 -2.77 -14.21
CA GLU A 89 -11.70 -3.75 -14.60
C GLU A 89 -11.63 -5.01 -13.72
N ASP A 90 -10.42 -5.51 -13.46
CA ASP A 90 -10.21 -6.67 -12.59
C ASP A 90 -10.66 -6.41 -11.14
N LEU A 91 -10.30 -5.24 -10.59
CA LEU A 91 -10.75 -4.79 -9.28
C LEU A 91 -12.27 -4.63 -9.23
N SER A 92 -12.88 -4.01 -10.25
CA SER A 92 -14.33 -3.86 -10.36
C SER A 92 -15.04 -5.22 -10.38
N ASN A 93 -14.55 -6.17 -11.18
CA ASN A 93 -15.09 -7.52 -11.27
C ASN A 93 -14.98 -8.27 -9.94
N CYS A 94 -13.87 -8.08 -9.21
CA CYS A 94 -13.65 -8.64 -7.88
C CYS A 94 -14.65 -8.08 -6.86
N LEU A 95 -14.79 -6.75 -6.80
CA LEU A 95 -15.75 -6.06 -5.92
C LEU A 95 -17.21 -6.41 -6.27
N ALA A 96 -17.55 -6.59 -7.55
CA ALA A 96 -18.89 -6.97 -7.98
C ALA A 96 -19.22 -8.47 -7.74
N ARG A 97 -18.28 -9.28 -7.23
CA ARG A 97 -18.41 -10.74 -7.08
C ARG A 97 -18.85 -11.43 -8.38
N LYS A 98 -18.33 -10.98 -9.52
CA LYS A 98 -18.65 -11.55 -10.83
C LYS A 98 -18.13 -12.98 -10.92
N GLN A 99 -18.87 -13.86 -11.59
CA GLN A 99 -18.44 -15.24 -11.81
C GLN A 99 -17.15 -15.25 -12.66
N GLY A 100 -16.11 -15.93 -12.17
CA GLY A 100 -14.79 -15.95 -12.81
C GLY A 100 -13.89 -14.75 -12.49
N ALA A 101 -14.29 -13.86 -11.59
CA ALA A 101 -13.42 -12.77 -11.13
C ALA A 101 -12.17 -13.31 -10.40
N LYS A 102 -11.09 -12.53 -10.45
CA LYS A 102 -9.86 -12.83 -9.72
C LYS A 102 -10.12 -12.75 -8.21
N ASP A 103 -9.45 -13.64 -7.46
CA ASP A 103 -9.45 -13.62 -6.00
C ASP A 103 -8.80 -12.32 -5.48
N VAL A 104 -9.22 -11.85 -4.30
CA VAL A 104 -8.70 -10.63 -3.68
C VAL A 104 -7.18 -10.69 -3.52
N ARG A 105 -6.65 -11.87 -3.17
CA ARG A 105 -5.20 -12.10 -3.06
C ARG A 105 -4.46 -11.86 -4.37
N LYS A 106 -5.05 -12.27 -5.50
CA LYS A 106 -4.45 -12.06 -6.83
C LYS A 106 -4.49 -10.59 -7.23
N ILE A 107 -5.62 -9.91 -7.01
CA ILE A 107 -5.75 -8.48 -7.27
C ILE A 107 -4.70 -7.67 -6.48
N LEU A 108 -4.51 -8.00 -5.20
CA LEU A 108 -3.52 -7.34 -4.35
C LEU A 108 -2.09 -7.49 -4.92
N ILE A 109 -1.74 -8.67 -5.42
CA ILE A 109 -0.43 -8.95 -6.04
C ILE A 109 -0.29 -8.21 -7.38
N ASP A 110 -1.32 -8.21 -8.21
CA ASP A 110 -1.31 -7.55 -9.52
C ASP A 110 -1.10 -6.03 -9.34
N ILE A 111 -1.83 -5.41 -8.39
CA ILE A 111 -1.68 -4.00 -8.06
C ILE A 111 -0.31 -3.71 -7.43
N ARG A 112 0.18 -4.56 -6.52
CA ARG A 112 1.52 -4.43 -5.94
C ARG A 112 2.60 -4.46 -7.02
N THR A 113 2.49 -5.40 -7.96
CA THR A 113 3.42 -5.55 -9.09
C THR A 113 3.42 -4.32 -9.97
N HIS A 114 2.24 -3.76 -10.25
CA HIS A 114 2.12 -2.51 -11.01
C HIS A 114 2.76 -1.32 -10.28
N LEU A 115 2.53 -1.17 -8.97
CA LEU A 115 3.09 -0.07 -8.18
C LEU A 115 4.62 -0.14 -8.06
N HIS A 116 5.20 -1.34 -7.95
CA HIS A 116 6.66 -1.53 -7.83
C HIS A 116 7.36 -1.72 -9.18
N GLY A 117 6.61 -1.77 -10.30
CA GLY A 117 7.13 -1.95 -11.65
C GLY A 117 7.79 -3.32 -11.92
N SER A 118 7.80 -4.23 -10.94
CA SER A 118 8.43 -5.54 -11.04
C SER A 118 7.73 -6.55 -10.13
N SER A 119 7.73 -7.81 -10.55
CA SER A 119 7.22 -8.92 -9.74
C SER A 119 8.34 -9.47 -8.86
N ASP A 120 8.09 -9.54 -7.56
CA ASP A 120 9.01 -10.06 -6.54
C ASP A 120 8.81 -11.57 -6.26
N GLY A 121 7.96 -12.23 -7.05
CA GLY A 121 7.67 -13.66 -6.91
C GLY A 121 6.60 -14.00 -5.87
N LEU A 122 5.99 -13.00 -5.20
CA LEU A 122 4.93 -13.21 -4.23
C LEU A 122 3.75 -13.96 -4.85
N GLN A 123 3.32 -15.05 -4.22
CA GLN A 123 2.21 -15.88 -4.69
C GLN A 123 0.95 -15.62 -3.88
N ALA A 124 -0.21 -15.88 -4.47
CA ALA A 124 -1.49 -15.71 -3.79
C ALA A 124 -1.59 -16.52 -2.47
N LYS A 125 -0.91 -17.67 -2.39
CA LYS A 125 -0.86 -18.50 -1.18
C LYS A 125 -0.13 -17.85 0.00
N ASP A 126 0.75 -16.88 -0.26
CA ASP A 126 1.54 -16.19 0.76
C ASP A 126 0.75 -15.03 1.42
N VAL A 127 -0.38 -14.64 0.81
CA VAL A 127 -1.25 -13.57 1.31
C VAL A 127 -2.29 -14.14 2.27
N ILE A 128 -2.21 -13.75 3.54
CA ILE A 128 -3.16 -14.17 4.57
C ILE A 128 -4.37 -13.22 4.53
N VAL A 129 -5.55 -13.81 4.40
CA VAL A 129 -6.84 -13.11 4.56
C VAL A 129 -7.54 -13.79 5.73
N PHE A 130 -7.84 -13.01 6.77
CA PHE A 130 -8.51 -13.52 7.95
C PHE A 130 -10.01 -13.60 7.70
N ASP A 131 -10.60 -14.77 7.95
CA ASP A 131 -12.05 -14.91 7.99
C ASP A 131 -12.57 -14.45 9.36
N GLU A 132 -13.42 -13.43 9.36
CA GLU A 132 -14.11 -13.04 10.58
C GLU A 132 -15.08 -14.16 11.01
N PRO A 133 -15.07 -14.56 12.29
CA PRO A 133 -16.01 -15.56 12.78
C PRO A 133 -17.43 -15.03 12.63
N GLU A 134 -18.34 -15.79 12.04
CA GLU A 134 -19.76 -15.42 12.01
C GLU A 134 -20.21 -15.19 13.46
N MET A 135 -20.70 -13.99 13.74
CA MET A 135 -21.40 -13.73 15.00
C MET A 135 -22.72 -14.49 14.92
N LEU A 136 -22.69 -15.79 15.22
CA LEU A 136 -23.88 -16.58 15.51
C LEU A 136 -24.63 -15.82 16.60
N GLY A 137 -25.67 -15.08 16.22
CA GLY A 137 -26.42 -14.24 17.13
C GLY A 137 -26.85 -15.04 18.35
N ASN A 138 -26.49 -14.58 19.54
CA ASN A 138 -27.05 -14.94 20.85
C ASN A 138 -27.69 -16.33 21.00
N GLY A 139 -27.01 -17.38 20.55
CA GLY A 139 -27.31 -18.74 20.97
C GLY A 139 -26.51 -19.00 22.22
N ILE A 140 -27.15 -19.08 23.39
CA ILE A 140 -26.50 -19.62 24.58
C ILE A 140 -25.86 -20.95 24.15
N LYS A 141 -24.54 -21.06 24.19
CA LYS A 141 -23.83 -22.32 23.94
C LYS A 141 -24.10 -23.25 25.12
N THR A 142 -25.31 -23.80 25.20
CA THR A 142 -25.63 -24.88 26.13
C THR A 142 -25.18 -26.19 25.52
N SER A 143 -24.24 -26.86 26.17
CA SER A 143 -24.04 -28.29 25.96
C SER A 143 -25.17 -29.03 26.66
N LEU A 144 -26.01 -29.74 25.91
CA LEU A 144 -26.93 -30.71 26.49
C LEU A 144 -26.12 -31.93 26.91
N VAL A 145 -25.88 -32.07 28.22
CA VAL A 145 -25.27 -33.26 28.80
C VAL A 145 -26.39 -34.20 29.25
N PHE A 146 -26.59 -35.29 28.52
CA PHE A 146 -27.40 -36.40 29.01
C PHE A 146 -26.52 -37.22 29.96
N SER A 147 -26.79 -37.13 31.27
CA SER A 147 -26.08 -37.91 32.29
C SER A 147 -27.05 -38.87 32.98
N GLU A 148 -26.72 -40.17 33.02
CA GLU A 148 -27.40 -41.17 33.85
C GLU A 148 -26.94 -41.11 35.33
N ALA A 149 -26.76 -39.91 35.86
CA ALA A 149 -26.32 -39.74 37.24
C ALA A 149 -27.40 -40.26 38.21
N GLN A 150 -27.15 -41.42 38.83
CA GLN A 150 -27.97 -41.92 39.91
C GLN A 150 -27.70 -41.11 41.19
N THR A 151 -28.71 -40.37 41.65
CA THR A 151 -28.58 -39.57 42.88
C THR A 151 -28.66 -40.46 44.12
N LYS A 152 -27.73 -40.27 45.07
CA LYS A 152 -27.84 -40.90 46.39
C LYS A 152 -29.02 -40.31 47.18
N PRO A 153 -29.79 -41.12 47.92
CA PRO A 153 -30.91 -40.62 48.71
C PRO A 153 -30.40 -39.68 49.81
N LYS A 154 -31.17 -38.60 50.03
CA LYS A 154 -30.84 -37.55 51.01
C LYS A 154 -30.86 -38.14 52.43
N PRO A 155 -29.86 -37.84 53.28
CA PRO A 155 -29.87 -38.33 54.66
C PRO A 155 -31.05 -37.72 55.42
N TYR A 156 -31.79 -38.58 56.12
CA TYR A 156 -32.83 -38.17 57.07
C TYR A 156 -32.17 -37.49 58.27
N LYS A 157 -32.78 -36.39 58.73
CA LYS A 157 -32.43 -35.75 60.01
C LYS A 157 -32.98 -36.55 61.17
#